data_AF-A0A9X1LYS1-F1
#
_entry.id   AF-A0A9X1LYS1-F1
#
_cell.length_a   1.000
_cell.length_b   1.000
_cell.length_c   1.000
_cell.angle_alpha   90.00
_cell.angle_beta   90.00
_cell.angle_gamma   90.00
#
_symmetry.space_group_name_H-M   'P 1'
#
loop_
_entity.id
_entity.type
_entity.pdbx_description
1 polymer ?
#
loop_
_entity_poly.entity_id
_entity_poly.type
_entity_poly.pdbx_seq_one_letter_code
_entity_poly.pdbx_strand_id
1 'polypeptide(L)'
;MTNGTRTEPDSAYGPGSSDVGDIYRRFLADLFGVMAYGELSAFERMSSDARFSPTLHDRTVLGRLAVSEYGHFERVTEHLVKLGLDPEAAMRPFQPSVDAFHDRTRPADWFESLMKFYVTDAISDDFYQLVAARLDPATAELVLALKDAEPAGEVLEARLQQALADDPRLASRLALWGRRLVGEALTQAQRVVLERAVLGGLLQGTDQGPYEDGLKALFAELTRNHSRRMSRLGLTA
;
A
#
# COMPACT_ATOMS: atom_id res chain seq x y z
N MET A 1 -55.49 -33.47 3.46
CA MET A 1 -54.84 -33.22 2.16
C MET A 1 -54.04 -31.93 2.28
N THR A 2 -52.75 -32.03 1.99
CA THR A 2 -51.76 -31.00 1.64
C THR A 2 -51.55 -29.79 2.56
N ASN A 3 -50.55 -29.99 3.43
CA ASN A 3 -49.56 -29.01 3.88
C ASN A 3 -48.98 -28.17 2.72
N GLY A 4 -48.68 -26.90 3.00
CA GLY A 4 -47.93 -26.01 2.13
C GLY A 4 -47.21 -24.94 2.95
N THR A 5 -46.32 -25.38 3.85
CA THR A 5 -45.43 -24.50 4.61
C THR A 5 -44.37 -23.92 3.68
N ARG A 6 -44.36 -22.59 3.61
CA ARG A 6 -43.31 -21.77 3.00
C ARG A 6 -42.03 -21.96 3.81
N THR A 7 -41.02 -22.58 3.21
CA THR A 7 -39.67 -22.68 3.76
C THR A 7 -39.02 -21.29 3.72
N GLU A 8 -38.69 -20.72 4.87
CA GLU A 8 -37.72 -19.62 4.97
C GLU A 8 -36.31 -20.17 4.71
N PRO A 9 -35.42 -19.41 4.06
CA PRO A 9 -34.05 -19.86 3.85
C PRO A 9 -33.29 -19.88 5.18
N ASP A 10 -32.75 -21.05 5.50
CA ASP A 10 -31.86 -21.31 6.63
C ASP A 10 -30.72 -20.27 6.67
N SER A 11 -30.60 -19.58 7.80
CA SER A 11 -29.49 -18.70 8.11
C SER A 11 -28.20 -19.52 8.17
N ALA A 12 -27.33 -19.34 7.17
CA ALA A 12 -26.10 -20.11 6.96
C ALA A 12 -24.98 -19.88 8.00
N TYR A 13 -25.30 -19.51 9.24
CA TYR A 13 -24.31 -19.29 10.30
C TYR A 13 -24.81 -19.80 11.66
N GLY A 14 -24.52 -21.09 11.92
CA GLY A 14 -24.56 -21.70 13.24
C GLY A 14 -23.23 -21.52 14.01
N PRO A 15 -23.13 -22.01 15.27
CA PRO A 15 -22.16 -21.58 16.29
C PRO A 15 -20.70 -22.05 16.10
N GLY A 16 -20.27 -22.33 14.87
CA GLY A 16 -18.86 -22.44 14.47
C GLY A 16 -18.27 -21.11 13.96
N SER A 17 -18.95 -19.99 14.20
CA SER A 17 -18.76 -18.69 13.53
C SER A 17 -17.76 -17.74 14.20
N SER A 18 -17.34 -18.02 15.44
CA SER A 18 -16.49 -17.10 16.21
C SER A 18 -15.04 -17.05 15.72
N ASP A 19 -14.48 -18.18 15.29
CA ASP A 19 -13.08 -18.28 14.89
C ASP A 19 -12.81 -17.59 13.54
N VAL A 20 -13.70 -17.78 12.56
CA VAL A 20 -13.61 -17.11 11.25
C VAL A 20 -13.82 -15.60 11.38
N GLY A 21 -14.78 -15.16 12.21
CA GLY A 21 -15.01 -13.74 12.49
C GLY A 21 -13.81 -13.07 13.17
N ASP A 22 -13.18 -13.75 14.11
CA ASP A 22 -11.98 -13.26 14.79
C ASP A 22 -10.75 -13.21 13.87
N ILE A 23 -10.57 -14.21 13.00
CA ILE A 23 -9.49 -14.23 12.00
C ILE A 23 -9.66 -13.07 11.01
N TYR A 24 -10.86 -12.89 10.49
CA TYR A 24 -11.16 -11.81 9.55
C TYR A 24 -11.01 -10.42 10.20
N ARG A 25 -11.44 -10.26 11.46
CA ARG A 25 -11.22 -9.03 12.23
C ARG A 25 -9.74 -8.72 12.44
N ARG A 26 -8.91 -9.73 12.74
CA ARG A 26 -7.45 -9.58 12.85
C ARG A 26 -6.81 -9.22 11.51
N PHE A 27 -7.30 -9.81 10.41
CA PHE A 27 -6.86 -9.45 9.07
C PHE A 27 -7.14 -7.97 8.76
N LEU A 28 -8.35 -7.48 9.04
CA LEU A 28 -8.68 -6.06 8.83
C LEU A 28 -7.83 -5.15 9.73
N ALA A 29 -7.61 -5.54 10.98
CA ALA A 29 -6.74 -4.80 11.89
C ALA A 29 -5.30 -4.72 11.34
N ASP A 30 -4.77 -5.82 10.83
CA ASP A 30 -3.43 -5.87 10.25
C ASP A 30 -3.36 -5.07 8.93
N LEU A 31 -4.34 -5.22 8.04
CA LEU A 31 -4.37 -4.52 6.75
C LEU A 31 -4.47 -3.00 6.95
N PHE A 32 -5.45 -2.53 7.72
CA PHE A 32 -5.60 -1.10 7.98
C PHE A 32 -4.51 -0.55 8.89
N GLY A 33 -3.92 -1.39 9.75
CA GLY A 33 -2.76 -1.02 10.56
C GLY A 33 -1.53 -0.68 9.70
N VAL A 34 -1.21 -1.52 8.71
CA VAL A 34 -0.08 -1.25 7.80
C VAL A 34 -0.36 -0.06 6.88
N MET A 35 -1.61 0.09 6.42
CA MET A 35 -2.03 1.25 5.63
C MET A 35 -1.84 2.55 6.40
N ALA A 36 -2.45 2.66 7.58
CA ALA A 36 -2.41 3.87 8.39
C ALA A 36 -0.97 4.26 8.76
N TYR A 37 -0.15 3.32 9.19
CA TYR A 37 1.24 3.65 9.54
C TYR A 37 2.09 4.03 8.32
N GLY A 38 1.81 3.41 7.16
CA GLY A 38 2.43 3.77 5.88
C GLY A 38 2.08 5.20 5.45
N GLU A 39 0.80 5.57 5.49
CA GLU A 39 0.28 6.89 5.14
C GLU A 39 0.80 7.99 6.07
N LEU A 40 0.81 7.73 7.40
CA LEU A 40 1.41 8.64 8.38
C LEU A 40 2.90 8.87 8.09
N SER A 41 3.64 7.78 7.82
CA SER A 41 5.07 7.85 7.50
C SER A 41 5.30 8.59 6.18
N ALA A 42 4.45 8.37 5.16
CA ALA A 42 4.51 9.06 3.89
C ALA A 42 4.31 10.57 4.06
N PHE A 43 3.29 11.00 4.81
CA PHE A 43 3.06 12.40 5.17
C PHE A 43 4.30 13.03 5.81
N GLU A 44 4.87 12.40 6.85
CA GLU A 44 6.05 12.93 7.55
C GLU A 44 7.25 13.12 6.61
N ARG A 45 7.51 12.13 5.74
CA ARG A 45 8.63 12.21 4.82
C ARG A 45 8.38 13.20 3.69
N MET A 46 7.20 13.22 3.09
CA MET A 46 6.85 14.18 2.03
C MET A 46 6.91 15.62 2.55
N SER A 47 6.33 15.88 3.72
CA SER A 47 6.34 17.22 4.33
C SER A 47 7.76 17.70 4.66
N SER A 48 8.59 16.82 5.21
CA SER A 48 10.01 17.11 5.45
C SER A 48 10.77 17.37 4.14
N ASP A 49 10.59 16.52 3.13
CA ASP A 49 11.37 16.57 1.89
C ASP A 49 10.96 17.74 0.99
N ALA A 50 9.70 18.21 1.09
CA ALA A 50 9.20 19.37 0.36
C ALA A 50 10.04 20.65 0.57
N ARG A 51 10.75 20.78 1.71
CA ARG A 51 11.62 21.95 1.97
C ARG A 51 12.80 22.03 0.99
N PHE A 52 13.25 20.90 0.46
CA PHE A 52 14.38 20.79 -0.48
C PHE A 52 13.97 20.94 -1.95
N SER A 53 12.71 21.23 -2.22
CA SER A 53 12.20 21.44 -3.59
C SER A 53 12.99 22.51 -4.34
N PRO A 54 13.33 22.29 -5.63
CA PRO A 54 14.15 23.22 -6.40
C PRO A 54 13.38 24.49 -6.78
N THR A 55 12.04 24.43 -6.79
CA THR A 55 11.17 25.57 -7.07
C THR A 55 10.07 25.72 -6.02
N LEU A 56 9.48 26.92 -5.94
CA LEU A 56 8.31 27.15 -5.09
C LEU A 56 7.11 26.31 -5.56
N HIS A 57 6.94 26.13 -6.87
CA HIS A 57 5.91 25.26 -7.43
C HIS A 57 6.05 23.83 -6.92
N ASP A 58 7.25 23.26 -7.04
CA ASP A 58 7.57 21.90 -6.56
C ASP A 58 7.30 21.73 -5.06
N ARG A 59 7.59 22.77 -4.26
CA ARG A 59 7.27 22.79 -2.83
C ARG A 59 5.77 22.70 -2.58
N THR A 60 4.96 23.43 -3.33
CA THR A 60 3.50 23.39 -3.17
C THR A 60 2.91 22.05 -3.62
N VAL A 61 3.48 21.43 -4.66
CA VAL A 61 3.05 20.11 -5.14
C VAL A 61 3.27 19.04 -4.08
N LEU A 62 4.51 18.90 -3.56
CA LEU A 62 4.77 17.90 -2.51
C LEU A 62 4.03 18.22 -1.20
N GLY A 63 3.89 19.50 -0.84
CA GLY A 63 3.12 19.89 0.34
C GLY A 63 1.66 19.45 0.28
N ARG A 64 1.02 19.61 -0.89
CA ARG A 64 -0.36 19.13 -1.09
C ARG A 64 -0.47 17.62 -1.04
N LEU A 65 0.47 16.90 -1.67
CA LEU A 65 0.49 15.43 -1.62
C LEU A 65 0.67 14.92 -0.19
N ALA A 66 1.57 15.53 0.59
CA ALA A 66 1.73 15.19 2.00
C ALA A 66 0.41 15.34 2.78
N VAL A 67 -0.31 16.45 2.61
CA VAL A 67 -1.60 16.66 3.29
C VAL A 67 -2.64 15.61 2.88
N SER A 68 -2.63 15.18 1.61
CA SER A 68 -3.48 14.09 1.12
C SER A 68 -3.18 12.77 1.84
N GLU A 69 -1.90 12.40 1.99
CA GLU A 69 -1.47 11.21 2.76
C GLU A 69 -1.95 11.26 4.22
N TYR A 70 -1.89 12.43 4.86
CA TYR A 70 -2.42 12.57 6.22
C TYR A 70 -3.95 12.39 6.26
N GLY A 71 -4.66 12.88 5.24
CA GLY A 71 -6.09 12.64 5.08
C GLY A 71 -6.44 11.17 4.78
N HIS A 72 -5.58 10.40 4.13
CA HIS A 72 -5.72 8.94 4.04
C HIS A 72 -5.60 8.32 5.43
N PHE A 73 -4.55 8.68 6.17
CA PHE A 73 -4.32 8.19 7.54
C PHE A 73 -5.53 8.44 8.46
N GLU A 74 -6.10 9.65 8.43
CA GLU A 74 -7.29 9.96 9.23
C GLU A 74 -8.49 9.08 8.83
N ARG A 75 -8.72 8.86 7.52
CA ARG A 75 -9.82 7.98 7.05
C ARG A 75 -9.63 6.53 7.48
N VAL A 76 -8.41 5.99 7.36
CA VAL A 76 -8.12 4.61 7.76
C VAL A 76 -8.28 4.43 9.26
N THR A 77 -7.80 5.38 10.07
CA THR A 77 -7.92 5.31 11.53
C THR A 77 -9.36 5.49 12.01
N GLU A 78 -10.14 6.38 11.40
CA GLU A 78 -11.59 6.47 11.65
C GLU A 78 -12.30 5.14 11.35
N HIS A 79 -11.89 4.44 10.30
CA HIS A 79 -12.46 3.15 9.94
C HIS A 79 -12.12 2.07 10.97
N LEU A 80 -10.87 2.00 11.42
CA LEU A 80 -10.45 1.13 12.52
C LEU A 80 -11.31 1.35 13.78
N VAL A 81 -11.57 2.61 14.15
CA VAL A 81 -12.43 2.95 15.29
C VAL A 81 -13.87 2.47 15.08
N LYS A 82 -14.43 2.64 13.87
CA LYS A 82 -15.79 2.13 13.53
C LYS A 82 -15.90 0.61 13.66
N LEU A 83 -14.80 -0.13 13.48
CA LEU A 83 -14.70 -1.58 13.70
C LEU A 83 -14.41 -1.97 15.18
N GLY A 84 -14.37 -0.99 16.09
CA GLY A 84 -14.04 -1.18 17.50
C GLY A 84 -12.59 -1.62 17.73
N LEU A 85 -11.70 -1.28 16.80
CA LEU A 85 -10.26 -1.55 16.88
C LEU A 85 -9.53 -0.28 17.33
N ASP A 86 -8.49 -0.45 18.14
CA ASP A 86 -7.60 0.64 18.52
C ASP A 86 -6.58 0.92 17.39
N PRO A 87 -6.58 2.11 16.77
CA PRO A 87 -5.69 2.40 15.65
C PRO A 87 -4.20 2.27 16.00
N GLU A 88 -3.79 2.72 17.20
CA GLU A 88 -2.39 2.64 17.60
C GLU A 88 -1.93 1.20 17.79
N ALA A 89 -2.75 0.36 18.44
CA ALA A 89 -2.47 -1.07 18.55
C ALA A 89 -2.45 -1.79 17.19
N ALA A 90 -3.29 -1.37 16.23
CA ALA A 90 -3.29 -1.91 14.88
C ALA A 90 -2.02 -1.53 14.09
N MET A 91 -1.52 -0.30 14.25
CA MET A 91 -0.33 0.19 13.55
C MET A 91 1.00 -0.33 14.11
N ARG A 92 1.11 -0.42 15.45
CA ARG A 92 2.36 -0.75 16.17
C ARG A 92 3.15 -1.95 15.63
N PRO A 93 2.54 -3.05 15.19
CA PRO A 93 3.25 -4.20 14.64
C PRO A 93 4.03 -3.89 13.35
N PHE A 94 3.58 -2.91 12.55
CA PHE A 94 4.17 -2.59 11.26
C PHE A 94 5.25 -1.52 11.34
N GLN A 95 5.28 -0.77 12.45
CA GLN A 95 6.23 0.30 12.69
C GLN A 95 7.70 -0.10 12.40
N PRO A 96 8.24 -1.22 12.94
CA PRO A 96 9.63 -1.58 12.70
C PRO A 96 9.97 -1.81 11.22
N SER A 97 9.04 -2.36 10.44
CA SER A 97 9.26 -2.67 9.03
C SER A 97 9.13 -1.43 8.15
N VAL A 98 8.14 -0.57 8.41
CA VAL A 98 7.96 0.69 7.69
C VAL A 98 9.10 1.66 8.00
N ASP A 99 9.48 1.81 9.27
CA ASP A 99 10.61 2.66 9.67
C ASP A 99 11.92 2.17 9.02
N ALA A 100 12.16 0.86 9.02
CA ALA A 100 13.34 0.26 8.38
C ALA A 100 13.37 0.53 6.87
N PHE A 101 12.23 0.44 6.18
CA PHE A 101 12.15 0.83 4.77
C PHE A 101 12.60 2.29 4.59
N HIS A 102 12.04 3.23 5.36
CA HIS A 102 12.38 4.64 5.21
C HIS A 102 13.84 4.94 5.57
N ASP A 103 14.39 4.30 6.59
CA ASP A 103 15.79 4.46 7.00
C ASP A 103 16.77 3.93 5.96
N ARG A 104 16.42 2.82 5.29
CA ARG A 104 17.25 2.22 4.24
C ARG A 104 17.06 2.89 2.88
N THR A 105 16.08 3.79 2.76
CA THR A 105 15.74 4.55 1.56
C THR A 105 15.74 6.06 1.82
N ARG A 106 16.71 6.55 2.59
CA ARG A 106 16.93 8.00 2.78
C ARG A 106 17.42 8.62 1.46
N PRO A 107 16.64 9.56 0.86
CA PRO A 107 17.02 10.18 -0.41
C PRO A 107 18.21 11.13 -0.22
N ALA A 108 19.10 11.20 -1.21
CA ALA A 108 20.24 12.11 -1.21
C ALA A 108 19.86 13.55 -1.58
N ASP A 109 18.81 13.71 -2.37
CA ASP A 109 18.27 14.99 -2.80
C ASP A 109 16.77 14.90 -3.11
N TRP A 110 16.18 16.05 -3.48
CA TRP A 110 14.75 16.14 -3.77
C TRP A 110 14.29 15.25 -4.93
N PHE A 111 15.15 15.01 -5.94
CA PHE A 111 14.78 14.14 -7.06
C PHE A 111 14.68 12.67 -6.63
N GLU A 112 15.53 12.24 -5.70
CA GLU A 112 15.39 10.92 -5.08
C GLU A 112 14.15 10.84 -4.16
N SER A 113 13.79 11.93 -3.48
CA SER A 113 12.51 12.01 -2.75
C SER A 113 11.33 11.85 -3.70
N LEU A 114 11.32 12.59 -4.82
CA LEU A 114 10.27 12.51 -5.82
C LEU A 114 10.13 11.10 -6.41
N MET A 115 11.26 10.47 -6.76
CA MET A 115 11.29 9.08 -7.23
C MET A 115 10.79 8.11 -6.16
N LYS A 116 11.17 8.31 -4.90
CA LYS A 116 10.70 7.51 -3.77
C LYS A 116 9.18 7.56 -3.67
N PHE A 117 8.60 8.76 -3.65
CA PHE A 117 7.15 8.94 -3.56
C PHE A 117 6.42 8.31 -4.75
N TYR A 118 6.92 8.51 -5.98
CA TYR A 118 6.34 7.87 -7.17
C TYR A 118 6.34 6.33 -7.07
N VAL A 119 7.44 5.75 -6.61
CA VAL A 119 7.57 4.29 -6.49
C VAL A 119 6.71 3.74 -5.35
N THR A 120 6.69 4.40 -4.18
CA THR A 120 5.95 3.92 -3.01
C THR A 120 4.45 4.06 -3.20
N ASP A 121 3.97 5.16 -3.78
CA ASP A 121 2.56 5.37 -4.13
C ASP A 121 2.08 4.24 -5.05
N ALA A 122 2.78 4.04 -6.16
CA ALA A 122 2.38 3.05 -7.16
C ALA A 122 2.51 1.58 -6.69
N ILE A 123 3.49 1.24 -5.85
CA ILE A 123 3.59 -0.11 -5.27
C ILE A 123 2.45 -0.34 -4.28
N SER A 124 2.09 0.67 -3.48
CA SER A 124 0.98 0.58 -2.53
C SER A 124 -0.35 0.45 -3.26
N ASP A 125 -0.58 1.23 -4.32
CA ASP A 125 -1.71 1.05 -5.25
C ASP A 125 -1.83 -0.37 -5.79
N ASP A 126 -0.76 -0.88 -6.40
CA ASP A 126 -0.76 -2.24 -6.96
C ASP A 126 -1.09 -3.28 -5.88
N PHE A 127 -0.50 -3.13 -4.69
CA PHE A 127 -0.74 -4.04 -3.57
C PHE A 127 -2.21 -4.01 -3.14
N TYR A 128 -2.80 -2.82 -2.91
CA TYR A 128 -4.20 -2.72 -2.48
C TYR A 128 -5.17 -3.23 -3.53
N GLN A 129 -4.92 -2.99 -4.82
CA GLN A 129 -5.72 -3.57 -5.91
C GLN A 129 -5.65 -5.11 -5.90
N LEU A 130 -4.46 -5.67 -5.72
CA LEU A 130 -4.26 -7.13 -5.66
C LEU A 130 -4.91 -7.73 -4.41
N VAL A 131 -4.84 -7.06 -3.26
CA VAL A 131 -5.51 -7.48 -2.03
C VAL A 131 -7.02 -7.40 -2.21
N ALA A 132 -7.56 -6.26 -2.65
CA ALA A 132 -8.99 -6.04 -2.84
C ALA A 132 -9.63 -7.07 -3.79
N ALA A 133 -8.92 -7.46 -4.86
CA ALA A 133 -9.39 -8.49 -5.80
C ALA A 133 -9.59 -9.89 -5.17
N ARG A 134 -9.12 -10.11 -3.93
CA ARG A 134 -9.22 -11.37 -3.18
C ARG A 134 -10.19 -11.28 -2.00
N LEU A 135 -10.74 -10.10 -1.75
CA LEU A 135 -11.68 -9.85 -0.65
C LEU A 135 -13.13 -9.95 -1.13
N ASP A 136 -14.06 -10.10 -0.19
CA ASP A 136 -15.48 -9.97 -0.50
C ASP A 136 -15.78 -8.53 -1.00
N PRO A 137 -16.85 -8.34 -1.79
CA PRO A 137 -17.10 -7.06 -2.46
C PRO A 137 -17.18 -5.85 -1.52
N ALA A 138 -17.76 -6.00 -0.32
CA ALA A 138 -17.91 -4.90 0.61
C ALA A 138 -16.54 -4.46 1.16
N THR A 139 -15.69 -5.40 1.51
CA THR A 139 -14.33 -5.11 1.99
C THR A 139 -13.43 -4.58 0.89
N ALA A 140 -13.54 -5.13 -0.32
CA ALA A 140 -12.81 -4.64 -1.49
C ALA A 140 -13.15 -3.17 -1.78
N GLU A 141 -14.44 -2.82 -1.76
CA GLU A 141 -14.90 -1.44 -1.92
C GLU A 141 -14.32 -0.53 -0.84
N LEU A 142 -14.31 -0.98 0.42
CA LEU A 142 -13.73 -0.21 1.53
C LEU A 142 -12.23 0.05 1.34
N VAL A 143 -11.44 -0.99 1.04
CA VAL A 143 -9.98 -0.86 0.83
C VAL A 143 -9.68 0.12 -0.31
N LEU A 144 -10.47 0.09 -1.38
CA LEU A 144 -10.26 0.95 -2.55
C LEU A 144 -10.81 2.38 -2.34
N ALA A 145 -11.90 2.54 -1.60
CA ALA A 145 -12.49 3.85 -1.31
C ALA A 145 -11.67 4.71 -0.34
N LEU A 146 -10.73 4.08 0.38
CA LEU A 146 -9.83 4.79 1.29
C LEU A 146 -8.75 5.59 0.53
N LYS A 147 -8.55 5.37 -0.78
CA LYS A 147 -7.62 6.16 -1.61
C LYS A 147 -8.28 7.40 -2.22
N ASP A 148 -7.48 8.37 -2.64
CA ASP A 148 -7.97 9.59 -3.29
C ASP A 148 -8.44 9.35 -4.73
N ALA A 149 -9.35 10.22 -5.18
CA ALA A 149 -9.82 10.24 -6.56
C ALA A 149 -8.79 10.84 -7.54
N GLU A 150 -7.90 11.72 -7.06
CA GLU A 150 -6.81 12.29 -7.87
C GLU A 150 -5.52 11.46 -7.68
N PRO A 151 -4.98 10.82 -8.73
CA PRO A 151 -3.79 9.98 -8.60
C PRO A 151 -2.53 10.82 -8.38
N ALA A 152 -1.93 10.73 -7.19
CA ALA A 152 -0.62 11.34 -6.89
C ALA A 152 0.45 10.89 -7.91
N GLY A 153 0.41 9.63 -8.33
CA GLY A 153 1.32 9.04 -9.30
C GLY A 153 1.44 9.80 -10.62
N GLU A 154 0.36 10.33 -11.18
CA GLU A 154 0.42 11.07 -12.46
C GLU A 154 1.19 12.38 -12.34
N VAL A 155 0.97 13.10 -11.23
CA VAL A 155 1.67 14.36 -10.93
C VAL A 155 3.16 14.11 -10.71
N LEU A 156 3.49 13.05 -9.95
CA LEU A 156 4.87 12.66 -9.66
C LEU A 156 5.61 12.17 -10.93
N GLU A 157 4.95 11.37 -11.76
CA GLU A 157 5.48 10.85 -13.02
C GLU A 157 5.80 11.99 -14.00
N ALA A 158 4.84 12.89 -14.23
CA ALA A 158 5.03 14.02 -15.13
C ALA A 158 6.22 14.88 -14.69
N ARG A 159 6.38 15.11 -13.37
CA ARG A 159 7.48 15.91 -12.86
C ARG A 159 8.83 15.19 -12.96
N LEU A 160 8.87 13.87 -12.78
CA LEU A 160 10.08 13.05 -13.01
C LEU A 160 10.49 13.06 -14.48
N GLN A 161 9.55 12.94 -15.40
CA GLN A 161 9.82 13.03 -16.85
C GLN A 161 10.44 14.37 -17.22
N GLN A 162 9.90 15.47 -16.70
CA GLN A 162 10.49 16.80 -16.89
C GLN A 162 11.92 16.88 -16.34
N ALA A 163 12.14 16.43 -15.10
CA ALA A 163 13.47 16.46 -14.49
C ALA A 163 14.50 15.64 -15.29
N LEU A 164 14.10 14.47 -15.79
CA LEU A 164 14.96 13.60 -16.61
C LEU A 164 15.25 14.18 -18.00
N ALA A 165 14.31 14.93 -18.58
CA ALA A 165 14.52 15.66 -19.83
C ALA A 165 15.48 16.83 -19.64
N ASP A 166 15.39 17.54 -18.50
CA ASP A 166 16.20 18.71 -18.19
C ASP A 166 17.66 18.35 -17.82
N ASP A 167 17.89 17.25 -17.08
CA ASP A 167 19.23 16.77 -16.71
C ASP A 167 19.39 15.27 -16.97
N PRO A 168 19.98 14.88 -18.13
CA PRO A 168 20.23 13.48 -18.48
C PRO A 168 21.11 12.71 -17.47
N ARG A 169 21.89 13.40 -16.63
CA ARG A 169 22.74 12.75 -15.62
C ARG A 169 21.91 12.13 -14.49
N LEU A 170 20.67 12.58 -14.29
CA LEU A 170 19.75 12.03 -13.30
C LEU A 170 19.35 10.59 -13.62
N ALA A 171 19.28 10.21 -14.90
CA ALA A 171 18.73 8.93 -15.32
C ALA A 171 19.43 7.73 -14.68
N SER A 172 20.77 7.66 -14.77
CA SER A 172 21.54 6.54 -14.21
C SER A 172 21.39 6.44 -12.69
N ARG A 173 21.43 7.59 -12.01
CA ARG A 173 21.29 7.68 -10.55
C ARG A 173 19.88 7.25 -10.11
N LEU A 174 18.84 7.78 -10.73
CA LEU A 174 17.45 7.47 -10.40
C LEU A 174 17.06 6.03 -10.78
N ALA A 175 17.67 5.45 -11.81
CA ALA A 175 17.51 4.02 -12.12
C ALA A 175 18.08 3.12 -11.01
N LEU A 176 19.28 3.42 -10.51
CA LEU A 176 19.86 2.69 -9.37
C LEU A 176 19.02 2.87 -8.10
N TRP A 177 18.53 4.10 -7.88
CA TRP A 177 17.64 4.41 -6.77
C TRP A 177 16.31 3.64 -6.86
N GLY A 178 15.68 3.59 -8.03
CA GLY A 178 14.47 2.81 -8.29
C GLY A 178 14.63 1.34 -7.94
N ARG A 179 15.73 0.71 -8.39
CA ARG A 179 16.07 -0.68 -8.04
C ARG A 179 16.24 -0.89 -6.53
N ARG A 180 16.89 0.05 -5.83
CA ARG A 180 17.04 0.00 -4.38
C ARG A 180 15.68 0.11 -3.68
N LEU A 181 14.83 1.03 -4.11
CA LEU A 181 13.50 1.25 -3.54
C LEU A 181 12.65 -0.02 -3.61
N VAL A 182 12.55 -0.66 -4.79
CA VAL A 182 11.76 -1.89 -4.94
C VAL A 182 12.36 -3.05 -4.14
N GLY A 183 13.69 -3.20 -4.12
CA GLY A 183 14.36 -4.25 -3.35
C GLY A 183 14.12 -4.13 -1.85
N GLU A 184 14.20 -2.91 -1.31
CA GLU A 184 13.93 -2.65 0.11
C GLU A 184 12.45 -2.82 0.45
N ALA A 185 11.53 -2.36 -0.42
CA ALA A 185 10.10 -2.56 -0.25
C ALA A 185 9.73 -4.05 -0.19
N LEU A 186 10.24 -4.85 -1.12
CA LEU A 186 10.03 -6.31 -1.14
C LEU A 186 10.61 -6.99 0.10
N THR A 187 11.78 -6.56 0.56
CA THR A 187 12.41 -7.09 1.78
C THR A 187 11.54 -6.86 3.02
N GLN A 188 11.00 -5.65 3.19
CA GLN A 188 10.12 -5.35 4.33
C GLN A 188 8.76 -6.04 4.19
N ALA A 189 8.21 -6.14 2.97
CA ALA A 189 6.96 -6.87 2.74
C ALA A 189 7.09 -8.37 3.10
N GLN A 190 8.20 -9.01 2.74
CA GLN A 190 8.51 -10.39 3.16
C GLN A 190 8.57 -10.52 4.68
N ARG A 191 9.22 -9.56 5.36
CA ARG A 191 9.30 -9.55 6.82
C ARG A 191 7.93 -9.45 7.48
N VAL A 192 7.10 -8.49 7.04
CA VAL A 192 5.72 -8.33 7.55
C VAL A 192 4.92 -9.61 7.39
N VAL A 193 5.03 -10.23 6.22
CA VAL A 193 4.36 -11.50 5.92
C VAL A 193 4.81 -12.63 6.86
N LEU A 194 6.11 -12.78 7.09
CA LEU A 194 6.65 -13.81 7.99
C LEU A 194 6.22 -13.57 9.46
N GLU A 195 6.14 -12.31 9.88
CA GLU A 195 5.75 -11.92 11.23
C GLU A 195 4.22 -11.95 11.43
N ARG A 196 3.42 -11.89 10.34
CA ARG A 196 1.94 -11.80 10.37
C ARG A 196 1.27 -12.80 9.43
N ALA A 197 1.27 -14.07 9.83
CA ALA A 197 0.68 -15.19 9.09
C ALA A 197 -0.81 -15.00 8.70
N VAL A 198 -1.57 -14.14 9.40
CA VAL A 198 -3.00 -13.87 9.11
C VAL A 198 -3.19 -13.04 7.83
N LEU A 199 -2.34 -12.04 7.57
CA LEU A 199 -2.29 -11.35 6.27
C LEU A 199 -1.95 -12.31 5.14
N GLY A 200 -1.15 -13.32 5.44
CA GLY A 200 -0.80 -14.38 4.52
C GLY A 200 -1.95 -15.34 4.19
N GLY A 201 -2.63 -15.82 5.22
CA GLY A 201 -3.65 -16.86 5.10
C GLY A 201 -4.86 -16.45 4.25
N LEU A 202 -5.28 -15.19 4.29
CA LEU A 202 -6.45 -14.68 3.55
C LEU A 202 -6.17 -14.29 2.09
N LEU A 203 -4.90 -14.24 1.66
CA LEU A 203 -4.55 -14.14 0.24
C LEU A 203 -4.77 -15.47 -0.51
N GLN A 204 -5.05 -16.56 0.21
CA GLN A 204 -5.51 -17.82 -0.35
C GLN A 204 -7.01 -17.67 -0.68
N GLY A 205 -7.32 -17.39 -1.95
CA GLY A 205 -8.60 -17.81 -2.48
C GLY A 205 -8.75 -19.32 -2.25
N THR A 206 -9.99 -19.80 -2.03
CA THR A 206 -10.32 -21.15 -1.55
C THR A 206 -9.84 -22.33 -2.43
N ASP A 207 -9.03 -22.09 -3.47
CA ASP A 207 -8.63 -23.08 -4.47
C ASP A 207 -7.20 -22.90 -5.04
N GLN A 208 -6.33 -22.09 -4.43
CA GLN A 208 -5.04 -21.69 -5.03
C GLN A 208 -3.82 -22.13 -4.20
N GLY A 209 -3.32 -23.35 -4.45
CA GLY A 209 -1.93 -23.79 -4.19
C GLY A 209 -1.35 -23.56 -2.77
N PRO A 210 -0.06 -23.86 -2.56
CA PRO A 210 0.63 -23.49 -1.33
C PRO A 210 0.69 -21.96 -1.17
N TYR A 211 0.45 -21.47 0.05
CA TYR A 211 0.56 -20.06 0.44
C TYR A 211 1.76 -19.31 -0.18
N GLU A 212 2.92 -19.97 -0.18
CA GLU A 212 4.17 -19.42 -0.68
C GLU A 212 4.13 -19.07 -2.18
N ASP A 213 3.36 -19.81 -2.98
CA ASP A 213 3.28 -19.60 -4.43
C ASP A 213 2.41 -18.39 -4.77
N GLY A 214 1.34 -18.16 -4.02
CA GLY A 214 0.52 -16.94 -4.12
C GLY A 214 1.32 -15.67 -3.78
N LEU A 215 2.14 -15.73 -2.73
CA LEU A 215 3.01 -14.61 -2.33
C LEU A 215 4.12 -14.36 -3.36
N LYS A 216 4.76 -15.41 -3.89
CA LYS A 216 5.74 -15.28 -4.98
C LYS A 216 5.11 -14.65 -6.22
N ALA A 217 3.89 -15.05 -6.58
CA ALA A 217 3.16 -14.47 -7.71
C ALA A 217 2.84 -12.99 -7.49
N LEU A 218 2.41 -12.60 -6.27
CA LEU A 218 2.17 -11.22 -5.88
C LEU A 218 3.43 -10.37 -6.05
N PHE A 219 4.56 -10.79 -5.46
CA PHE A 219 5.82 -10.03 -5.57
C PHE A 219 6.35 -9.97 -7.00
N ALA A 220 6.17 -11.03 -7.78
CA ALA A 220 6.53 -11.02 -9.19
C ALA A 220 5.70 -10.00 -9.99
N GLU A 221 4.40 -9.86 -9.69
CA GLU A 221 3.55 -8.85 -10.33
C GLU A 221 3.95 -7.43 -9.92
N LEU A 222 4.15 -7.16 -8.62
CA LEU A 222 4.63 -5.86 -8.16
C LEU A 222 5.96 -5.45 -8.82
N THR A 223 6.88 -6.41 -8.97
CA THR A 223 8.16 -6.19 -9.64
C THR A 223 7.98 -5.88 -11.13
N ARG A 224 7.13 -6.63 -11.83
CA ARG A 224 6.80 -6.37 -13.24
C ARG A 224 6.18 -4.98 -13.43
N ASN A 225 5.28 -4.58 -12.55
CA ASN A 225 4.61 -3.28 -12.61
C ASN A 225 5.61 -2.15 -12.39
N HIS A 226 6.52 -2.32 -11.42
CA HIS A 226 7.62 -1.39 -11.19
C HIS A 226 8.55 -1.28 -12.42
N SER A 227 8.95 -2.39 -13.03
CA SER A 227 9.79 -2.35 -14.25
C SER A 227 9.10 -1.62 -15.41
N ARG A 228 7.78 -1.80 -15.60
CA ARG A 228 7.00 -1.03 -16.58
C ARG A 228 6.99 0.46 -16.26
N ARG A 229 6.82 0.84 -14.99
CA ARG A 229 6.90 2.24 -14.54
C ARG A 229 8.26 2.89 -14.80
N MET A 230 9.35 2.19 -14.49
CA MET A 230 10.69 2.69 -14.78
C MET A 230 10.93 2.83 -16.29
N SER A 231 10.43 1.89 -17.09
CA SER A 231 10.50 1.97 -18.55
C SER A 231 9.76 3.19 -19.11
N ARG A 232 8.60 3.56 -18.54
CA ARG A 232 7.86 4.79 -18.90
C ARG A 232 8.63 6.08 -18.61
N LEU A 233 9.55 6.05 -17.65
CA LEU A 233 10.50 7.14 -17.37
C LEU A 233 11.77 7.07 -18.22
N GLY A 234 11.90 6.09 -19.11
CA GLY A 234 13.14 5.85 -19.87
C GLY A 234 14.28 5.27 -19.04
N LEU A 235 13.96 4.64 -17.89
CA LEU A 235 14.92 4.09 -16.94
C LEU A 235 14.95 2.56 -17.02
N THR A 236 16.11 1.97 -16.67
CA THR A 236 16.25 0.53 -16.49
C THR A 236 15.98 0.12 -15.05
N ALA A 237 15.23 -0.97 -14.86
CA ALA A 237 14.91 -1.57 -13.57
C ALA A 237 15.36 -3.02 -13.53
#